data_AF-A0A9W8XTB8-F1
#
_entry.id   AF-A0A9W8XTB8-F1
#
_cell.length_a   1.000
_cell.length_b   1.000
_cell.length_c   1.000
_cell.angle_alpha   90.00
_cell.angle_beta   90.00
_cell.angle_gamma   90.00
#
_symmetry.space_group_name_H-M   'P 1'
#
loop_
_entity.id
_entity.type
_entity.pdbx_description
1 polymer ?
#
loop_
_entity_poly.entity_id
_entity_poly.type
_entity_poly.pdbx_seq_one_letter_code
_entity_poly.pdbx_strand_id
1 'polypeptide(L)'
;MEFPTTPPYLKGTAEVYAMANFQADTPISPAPSSPEKQSSAARVPTFSIPADLTQAAVEASPQLKRLQQDLLVLTSFVDNSSLTWRPSWFSDDSSYQSVFWTLHNPPHVVTEEMPKEAVYGKQALWRAGVMTRRMRKEGDREPLWMKTQAQWERYCDMYGIPYDFLCEDQIRLLRLGLPRSNDGQLCGK
;
A
#
# COMPACT_ATOMS: atom_id res chain seq x y z
N MET A 1 -26.82 -35.94 -21.07
CA MET A 1 -26.17 -35.99 -19.74
C MET A 1 -26.73 -34.82 -18.96
N GLU A 2 -27.71 -35.07 -18.10
CA GLU A 2 -28.29 -34.09 -17.20
C GLU A 2 -28.18 -34.64 -15.78
N PHE A 3 -27.77 -33.79 -14.84
CA PHE A 3 -27.70 -34.03 -13.40
C PHE A 3 -28.17 -32.72 -12.71
N PRO A 4 -28.69 -32.76 -11.48
CA PRO A 4 -29.93 -33.43 -11.09
C PRO A 4 -30.89 -32.46 -10.38
N THR A 5 -32.13 -32.94 -10.33
CA THR A 5 -33.29 -32.42 -9.60
C THR A 5 -33.06 -32.37 -8.08
N THR A 6 -33.62 -31.31 -7.50
CA THR A 6 -33.84 -30.98 -6.09
C THR A 6 -34.07 -32.19 -5.15
N PRO A 7 -33.52 -32.19 -3.92
CA PRO A 7 -33.89 -33.19 -2.92
C PRO A 7 -35.30 -32.90 -2.33
N PRO A 8 -36.14 -33.94 -2.15
CA PRO A 8 -37.44 -33.84 -1.48
C PRO A 8 -37.34 -34.11 0.03
N TYR A 9 -38.48 -34.03 0.73
CA TYR A 9 -38.75 -34.25 2.17
C TYR A 9 -38.68 -32.95 3.02
N LEU A 10 -39.69 -32.51 3.77
CA LEU A 10 -40.96 -33.11 4.22
C LEU A 10 -42.05 -32.04 4.48
N LYS A 11 -43.28 -32.46 4.20
CA LYS A 11 -44.56 -31.78 4.45
C LYS A 11 -44.80 -31.52 5.93
N GLY A 12 -45.49 -30.41 6.21
CA GLY A 12 -45.97 -30.03 7.52
C GLY A 12 -47.09 -30.91 8.07
N THR A 13 -47.26 -30.81 9.39
CA THR A 13 -48.51 -31.07 10.11
C THR A 13 -48.76 -29.87 11.03
N ALA A 14 -50.02 -29.46 11.09
CA ALA A 14 -50.51 -28.30 11.80
C ALA A 14 -51.01 -28.66 13.21
N GLU A 15 -51.27 -27.60 13.99
CA GLU A 15 -51.92 -27.53 15.30
C GLU A 15 -50.93 -27.76 16.48
N VAL A 16 -50.81 -26.86 17.46
CA VAL A 16 -51.86 -26.41 18.37
C VAL A 16 -51.66 -24.94 18.80
N TYR A 17 -52.79 -24.22 18.90
CA TYR A 17 -52.96 -22.89 19.50
C TYR A 17 -52.41 -22.82 20.94
N ALA A 18 -51.59 -21.80 21.22
CA ALA A 18 -51.53 -21.18 22.53
C ALA A 18 -51.26 -19.68 22.35
N MET A 19 -52.33 -18.89 22.44
CA MET A 19 -52.26 -17.44 22.61
C MET A 19 -51.57 -17.14 23.94
N ALA A 20 -50.39 -16.53 23.87
CA ALA A 20 -49.81 -15.80 24.98
C ALA A 20 -49.50 -14.38 24.48
N ASN A 21 -50.33 -13.43 24.90
CA ASN A 21 -50.08 -12.00 24.76
C ASN A 21 -48.76 -11.67 25.45
N PHE A 22 -47.70 -11.47 24.68
CA PHE A 22 -46.53 -10.72 25.10
C PHE A 22 -46.42 -9.48 24.22
N GLN A 23 -46.61 -8.32 24.85
CA GLN A 23 -46.18 -7.03 24.31
C GLN A 23 -44.71 -7.14 23.92
N ALA A 24 -44.46 -7.21 22.61
CA ALA A 24 -43.11 -7.08 22.07
C ALA A 24 -42.93 -5.62 21.68
N ASP A 25 -42.36 -4.84 22.61
CA ASP A 25 -41.75 -3.56 22.29
C ASP A 25 -40.77 -3.77 21.13
N THR A 26 -40.95 -2.97 20.09
CA THR A 26 -40.08 -2.98 18.91
C THR A 26 -38.66 -2.66 19.38
N PRO A 27 -37.64 -3.52 19.14
CA PRO A 27 -36.27 -3.11 19.38
C PRO A 27 -35.96 -2.03 18.35
N ILE A 28 -35.91 -0.78 18.82
CA ILE A 28 -35.34 0.34 18.08
C ILE A 28 -33.93 -0.12 17.67
N SER A 29 -33.71 -0.22 16.36
CA SER A 29 -32.38 -0.44 15.81
C SER A 29 -31.41 0.53 16.48
N PRO A 30 -30.27 0.07 17.04
CA PRO A 30 -29.22 1.01 17.35
C PRO A 30 -28.87 1.71 16.04
N ALA A 31 -28.99 3.04 16.04
CA ALA A 31 -28.53 3.88 14.97
C ALA A 31 -27.12 3.42 14.55
N PRO A 32 -26.76 3.47 13.25
CA PRO A 32 -25.39 3.22 12.86
C PRO A 32 -24.54 4.26 13.59
N SER A 33 -23.89 3.83 14.67
CA SER A 33 -22.84 4.58 15.33
C SER A 33 -21.79 4.79 14.25
N SER A 34 -21.78 6.02 13.72
CA SER A 34 -20.72 6.55 12.90
C SER A 34 -19.42 6.00 13.48
N PRO A 35 -18.56 5.30 12.70
CA PRO A 35 -17.25 4.98 13.20
C PRO A 35 -16.64 6.33 13.57
N GLU A 36 -16.45 6.51 14.88
CA GLU A 36 -15.74 7.63 15.43
C GLU A 36 -14.49 7.78 14.57
N LYS A 37 -14.29 8.99 14.05
CA LYS A 37 -13.00 9.39 13.48
C LYS A 37 -11.97 8.98 14.52
N GLN A 38 -11.28 7.86 14.28
CA GLN A 38 -10.05 7.56 14.96
C GLN A 38 -9.14 8.71 14.60
N SER A 39 -9.13 9.68 15.50
CA SER A 39 -8.21 10.80 15.50
C SER A 39 -6.84 10.22 15.24
N SER A 40 -6.15 10.77 14.25
CA SER A 40 -4.76 10.50 13.96
C SER A 40 -3.92 10.89 15.18
N ALA A 41 -3.91 10.06 16.22
CA ALA A 41 -2.83 10.07 17.19
C ALA A 41 -1.56 9.92 16.35
N ALA A 42 -0.68 10.92 16.42
CA ALA A 42 0.52 10.97 15.59
C ALA A 42 1.29 9.66 15.74
N ARG A 43 1.19 8.79 14.74
CA ARG A 43 1.88 7.50 14.74
C ARG A 43 3.37 7.78 14.72
N VAL A 44 4.11 7.11 15.60
CA VAL A 44 5.56 7.29 15.67
C VAL A 44 6.17 6.82 14.35
N PRO A 45 7.06 7.61 13.70
CA PRO A 45 7.74 7.20 12.49
C PRO A 45 8.48 5.88 12.70
N THR A 46 8.43 5.01 11.69
CA THR A 46 9.11 3.71 11.72
C THR A 46 10.63 3.88 11.72
N PHE A 47 11.12 4.93 11.09
CA PHE A 47 12.54 5.28 11.05
C PHE A 47 12.75 6.75 11.38
N SER A 48 13.83 7.04 12.10
CA SER A 48 14.33 8.40 12.28
C SER A 48 15.25 8.75 11.12
N ILE A 49 14.74 9.53 10.17
CA ILE A 49 15.52 10.02 9.02
C ILE A 49 15.97 11.46 9.33
N PRO A 50 17.28 11.76 9.33
CA PRO A 50 17.76 13.12 9.59
C PRO A 50 17.23 14.13 8.56
N ALA A 51 16.84 15.32 9.02
CA ALA A 51 16.36 16.39 8.15
C ALA A 51 17.44 16.88 7.16
N ASP A 52 18.69 16.98 7.63
CA ASP A 52 19.88 17.36 6.84
C ASP A 52 20.48 16.13 6.14
N LEU A 53 19.66 15.51 5.29
CA LEU A 53 20.00 14.27 4.64
C LEU A 53 21.08 14.46 3.55
N THR A 54 22.24 13.83 3.73
CA THR A 54 23.34 13.82 2.75
C THR A 54 23.75 12.38 2.44
N GLN A 55 24.30 12.11 1.25
CA GLN A 55 24.70 10.74 0.91
C GLN A 55 25.80 10.22 1.85
N ALA A 56 26.69 11.10 2.33
CA ALA A 56 27.69 10.74 3.32
C ALA A 56 27.06 10.26 4.64
N ALA A 57 25.98 10.91 5.10
CA ALA A 57 25.26 10.47 6.29
C ALA A 57 24.57 9.11 6.09
N VAL A 58 24.06 8.84 4.88
CA VAL A 58 23.49 7.54 4.52
C VAL A 58 24.57 6.45 4.53
N GLU A 59 25.71 6.70 3.88
CA GLU A 59 26.84 5.74 3.84
C GLU A 59 27.42 5.46 5.23
N ALA A 60 27.40 6.44 6.13
CA ALA A 60 27.88 6.30 7.50
C ALA A 60 26.92 5.50 8.41
N SER A 61 25.64 5.38 8.05
CA SER A 61 24.62 4.68 8.85
C SER A 61 24.13 3.40 8.17
N PRO A 62 24.52 2.20 8.65
CA PRO A 62 24.10 0.94 8.03
C PRO A 62 22.58 0.77 7.94
N GLN A 63 21.84 1.22 8.95
CA GLN A 63 20.38 1.14 8.96
C GLN A 63 19.76 2.05 7.89
N LEU A 64 20.25 3.28 7.76
CA LEU A 64 19.74 4.24 6.79
C LEU A 64 20.09 3.83 5.36
N LYS A 65 21.31 3.31 5.15
CA LYS A 65 21.74 2.72 3.88
C LYS A 65 20.86 1.54 3.49
N ARG A 66 20.56 0.65 4.44
CA ARG A 66 19.69 -0.50 4.19
C ARG A 66 18.27 -0.07 3.82
N LEU A 67 17.71 0.88 4.57
CA LEU A 67 16.40 1.47 4.26
C LEU A 67 16.39 2.08 2.85
N GLN A 68 17.41 2.85 2.48
CA GLN A 68 17.52 3.43 1.14
C GLN A 68 17.55 2.36 0.05
N GLN A 69 18.29 1.27 0.25
CA GLN A 69 18.35 0.15 -0.69
C GLN A 69 17.00 -0.55 -0.85
N ASP A 70 16.32 -0.85 0.27
CA ASP A 70 15.00 -1.48 0.22
C ASP A 70 13.99 -0.57 -0.50
N LEU A 71 14.02 0.75 -0.23
CA LEU A 71 13.19 1.73 -0.93
C LEU A 71 13.49 1.77 -2.43
N LEU A 72 14.75 1.77 -2.84
CA LEU A 72 15.15 1.74 -4.25
C LEU A 72 14.63 0.49 -4.97
N VAL A 73 14.72 -0.68 -4.32
CA VAL A 73 14.19 -1.93 -4.86
C VAL A 73 12.67 -1.86 -5.01
N LEU A 74 11.95 -1.53 -3.93
CA LEU A 74 10.48 -1.49 -3.94
C LEU A 74 9.93 -0.50 -4.98
N THR A 75 10.56 0.67 -5.10
CA THR A 75 10.08 1.73 -6.00
C THR A 75 10.51 1.56 -7.46
N SER A 76 11.40 0.62 -7.74
CA SER A 76 11.75 0.21 -9.12
C SER A 76 10.62 -0.54 -9.83
N PHE A 77 9.69 -1.12 -9.08
CA PHE A 77 8.50 -1.78 -9.61
C PHE A 77 7.38 -0.78 -9.90
N VAL A 78 6.45 -1.16 -10.77
CA VAL A 78 5.22 -0.38 -11.00
C VAL A 78 4.27 -0.50 -9.80
N ASP A 79 3.35 0.45 -9.67
CA ASP A 79 2.27 0.33 -8.67
C ASP A 79 1.42 -0.91 -8.99
N ASN A 80 0.88 -1.57 -7.96
CA ASN A 80 0.15 -2.83 -8.06
C ASN A 80 0.99 -4.03 -8.56
N SER A 81 2.29 -4.05 -8.27
CA SER A 81 3.15 -5.22 -8.54
C SER A 81 2.99 -6.30 -7.47
N SER A 82 2.88 -7.56 -7.87
CA SER A 82 2.91 -8.70 -6.93
C SER A 82 4.36 -9.11 -6.64
N LEU A 83 4.71 -9.18 -5.35
CA LEU A 83 6.07 -9.43 -4.86
C LEU A 83 6.09 -10.66 -3.95
N THR A 84 7.13 -11.48 -4.08
CA THR A 84 7.43 -12.62 -3.18
C THR A 84 8.38 -12.27 -2.05
N TRP A 85 9.10 -11.16 -2.19
CA TRP A 85 10.05 -10.66 -1.20
C TRP A 85 9.46 -9.47 -0.46
N ARG A 86 9.78 -9.36 0.83
CA ARG A 86 9.34 -8.30 1.72
C ARG A 86 10.51 -7.83 2.59
N PRO A 87 10.66 -6.52 2.83
CA PRO A 87 11.66 -6.04 3.76
C PRO A 87 11.37 -6.49 5.19
N SER A 88 12.42 -6.79 5.95
CA SER A 88 12.31 -7.33 7.32
C SER A 88 11.81 -6.32 8.37
N TRP A 89 11.68 -5.05 7.99
CA TRP A 89 11.13 -4.00 8.86
C TRP A 89 9.63 -3.77 8.65
N PHE A 90 9.00 -4.50 7.72
CA PHE A 90 7.56 -4.59 7.71
C PHE A 90 7.12 -5.55 8.85
N SER A 91 5.96 -5.32 9.45
CA SER A 91 5.51 -6.13 10.58
C SER A 91 5.14 -7.55 10.15
N ASP A 92 5.67 -8.54 10.86
CA ASP A 92 5.27 -9.94 10.72
C ASP A 92 3.90 -10.22 11.37
N ASP A 93 3.32 -9.30 12.15
CA ASP A 93 2.06 -9.55 12.86
C ASP A 93 0.82 -9.52 11.96
N SER A 94 0.99 -9.46 10.63
CA SER A 94 -0.15 -9.49 9.71
C SER A 94 -0.77 -10.88 9.65
N SER A 95 -2.09 -10.94 9.83
CA SER A 95 -2.88 -12.17 9.66
C SER A 95 -2.92 -12.65 8.20
N TYR A 96 -2.40 -11.86 7.26
CA TYR A 96 -2.34 -12.12 5.83
C TYR A 96 -0.90 -12.28 5.33
N GLN A 97 -0.05 -13.00 6.09
CA GLN A 97 1.24 -13.48 5.59
C GLN A 97 1.04 -14.50 4.46
N SER A 98 0.80 -13.96 3.27
CA SER A 98 0.78 -14.70 2.02
C SER A 98 2.20 -14.78 1.47
N VAL A 99 2.52 -15.86 0.75
CA VAL A 99 3.78 -16.01 -0.02
C VAL A 99 3.98 -14.85 -1.01
N PHE A 100 2.89 -14.17 -1.37
CA PHE A 100 2.87 -13.01 -2.26
C PHE A 100 2.13 -11.83 -1.61
N TRP A 101 2.59 -10.62 -1.83
CA TRP A 101 1.84 -9.41 -1.49
C TRP A 101 1.88 -8.43 -2.66
N THR A 102 0.88 -7.55 -2.75
CA THR A 102 0.81 -6.57 -3.83
C THR A 102 1.30 -5.23 -3.31
N LEU A 103 2.33 -4.67 -3.94
CA LEU A 103 2.85 -3.33 -3.65
C LEU A 103 1.85 -2.27 -4.11
N HIS A 104 1.41 -1.45 -3.16
CA HIS A 104 0.63 -0.25 -3.44
C HIS A 104 1.32 1.02 -2.97
N ASN A 105 1.07 2.12 -3.66
CA ASN A 105 1.47 3.44 -3.22
C ASN A 105 0.43 4.06 -2.28
N PRO A 106 0.85 4.88 -1.29
CA PRO A 106 -0.06 5.81 -0.63
C PRO A 106 -0.72 6.77 -1.63
N PRO A 107 -1.92 7.31 -1.32
CA PRO A 107 -2.65 8.22 -2.23
C PRO A 107 -1.87 9.48 -2.60
N HIS A 108 -0.98 9.94 -1.71
CA HIS A 108 -0.16 11.13 -1.90
C HIS A 108 1.18 10.87 -2.63
N VAL A 109 1.42 9.65 -3.12
CA VAL A 109 2.63 9.26 -3.85
C VAL A 109 2.28 8.85 -5.27
N VAL A 110 3.17 9.19 -6.21
CA VAL A 110 3.01 8.89 -7.64
C VAL A 110 4.20 8.06 -8.14
N THR A 111 3.89 7.09 -9.01
CA THR A 111 4.88 6.37 -9.82
C THR A 111 5.32 7.21 -11.01
N GLU A 112 6.61 7.41 -11.17
CA GLU A 112 7.18 8.10 -12.33
C GLU A 112 8.26 7.25 -13.00
N GLU A 113 8.36 7.34 -14.33
CA GLU A 113 9.41 6.69 -15.11
C GLU A 113 10.67 7.56 -15.07
N MET A 114 11.82 6.94 -14.80
CA MET A 114 13.12 7.63 -14.82
C MET A 114 13.48 8.03 -16.26
N PRO A 115 14.08 9.21 -16.47
CA PRO A 115 14.54 9.63 -17.78
C PRO A 115 15.53 8.62 -18.37
N LYS A 116 15.24 8.08 -19.56
CA LYS A 116 16.16 7.17 -20.25
C LYS A 116 17.31 7.99 -20.84
N GLU A 117 18.55 7.64 -20.53
CA GLU A 117 19.67 8.19 -21.29
C GLU A 117 19.54 7.72 -22.74
N ALA A 118 19.54 8.67 -23.67
CA ALA A 118 19.55 8.37 -25.09
C ALA A 118 20.91 7.78 -25.44
N VAL A 119 21.07 6.46 -25.32
CA VAL A 119 22.25 5.78 -25.81
C VAL A 119 22.29 5.97 -27.33
N TYR A 120 23.26 6.75 -27.81
CA TYR A 120 23.55 6.94 -29.22
C TYR A 120 23.79 5.55 -29.86
N GLY A 121 22.81 5.08 -30.64
CA GLY A 121 22.87 3.80 -31.33
C GLY A 121 21.79 2.81 -30.90
N LYS A 122 20.58 2.95 -31.47
CA LYS A 122 19.57 1.92 -31.76
C LYS A 122 19.19 0.83 -30.71
N GLN A 123 19.65 0.85 -29.47
CA GLN A 123 19.36 -0.19 -28.46
C GLN A 123 18.59 0.27 -27.22
N ALA A 124 18.16 1.54 -27.14
CA ALA A 124 17.36 2.06 -26.02
C ALA A 124 15.84 1.73 -26.11
N LEU A 125 15.38 1.09 -27.18
CA LEU A 125 13.95 1.00 -27.52
C LEU A 125 13.13 -0.05 -26.74
N TRP A 126 13.75 -0.96 -25.99
CA TRP A 126 13.04 -2.13 -25.44
C TRP A 126 13.24 -2.40 -23.95
N ARG A 127 14.07 -1.63 -23.23
CA ARG A 127 14.14 -1.77 -21.78
C ARG A 127 12.95 -1.03 -21.16
N ALA A 128 12.11 -1.78 -20.44
CA ALA A 128 11.11 -1.20 -19.56
C ALA A 128 11.78 -0.12 -18.72
N GLY A 129 11.20 1.09 -18.68
CA GLY A 129 11.80 2.18 -17.94
C GLY A 129 11.92 1.84 -16.46
N VAL A 130 13.04 2.21 -15.86
CA VAL A 130 13.21 2.12 -14.41
C VAL A 130 12.18 3.05 -13.77
N MET A 131 11.35 2.53 -12.89
CA MET A 131 10.36 3.34 -12.17
C MET A 131 10.99 3.94 -10.90
N THR A 132 10.41 5.03 -10.43
CA THR A 132 10.67 5.56 -9.09
C THR A 132 9.40 6.15 -8.50
N ARG A 133 9.51 6.82 -7.35
CA ARG A 133 8.41 7.49 -6.65
C ARG A 133 8.75 8.94 -6.32
N ARG A 134 7.70 9.74 -6.25
CA ARG A 134 7.74 11.09 -5.69
C ARG A 134 6.42 11.42 -5.01
N MET A 135 6.44 12.46 -4.18
CA MET A 135 5.23 13.07 -3.68
C MET A 135 4.39 13.61 -4.84
N ARG A 136 3.07 13.45 -4.71
CA ARG A 136 2.06 13.98 -5.61
C ARG A 136 2.12 15.50 -5.60
N LYS A 137 1.88 16.09 -6.77
CA LYS A 137 1.76 17.53 -7.01
C LYS A 137 0.38 17.83 -7.60
N GLU A 138 -0.01 19.09 -7.54
CA GLU A 138 -1.21 19.57 -8.23
C GLU A 138 -1.12 19.27 -9.73
N GLY A 139 -2.21 18.75 -10.30
CA GLY A 139 -2.27 18.34 -11.71
C GLY A 139 -1.84 16.88 -11.99
N ASP A 140 -1.28 16.17 -11.01
CA ASP A 140 -1.02 14.73 -11.17
C ASP A 140 -2.33 13.94 -11.29
N ARG A 141 -2.32 12.88 -12.11
CA ARG A 141 -3.46 11.97 -12.26
C ARG A 141 -3.83 11.30 -10.93
N GLU A 142 -5.11 11.30 -10.58
CA GLU A 142 -5.65 10.63 -9.38
C GLU A 142 -5.13 9.19 -9.18
N PRO A 143 -4.93 8.74 -7.93
CA PRO A 143 -4.52 7.37 -7.65
C PRO A 143 -5.49 6.35 -8.24
N LEU A 144 -4.95 5.26 -8.78
CA LEU A 144 -5.77 4.20 -9.38
C LEU A 144 -6.29 3.20 -8.33
N TRP A 145 -5.43 2.82 -7.38
CA TRP A 145 -5.68 1.75 -6.42
C TRP A 145 -6.05 2.28 -5.04
N MET A 146 -5.10 2.92 -4.36
CA MET A 146 -5.31 3.52 -3.04
C MET A 146 -5.67 5.00 -3.20
N LYS A 147 -6.98 5.28 -3.24
CA LYS A 147 -7.53 6.61 -3.54
C LYS A 147 -7.63 7.51 -2.31
N THR A 148 -7.72 6.92 -1.12
CA THR A 148 -7.95 7.63 0.13
C THR A 148 -7.00 7.15 1.22
N GLN A 149 -6.71 8.01 2.19
CA GLN A 149 -5.87 7.65 3.33
C GLN A 149 -6.46 6.48 4.13
N ALA A 150 -7.78 6.42 4.30
CA ALA A 150 -8.44 5.31 4.99
C ALA A 150 -8.29 3.96 4.24
N GLN A 151 -8.24 3.97 2.90
CA GLN A 151 -7.93 2.75 2.13
C GLN A 151 -6.48 2.32 2.35
N TRP A 152 -5.55 3.28 2.34
CA TRP A 152 -4.14 3.04 2.62
C TRP A 152 -3.95 2.42 4.01
N GLU A 153 -4.58 2.98 5.03
CA GLU A 153 -4.49 2.49 6.41
C GLU A 153 -5.01 1.06 6.55
N ARG A 154 -6.16 0.74 5.96
CA ARG A 154 -6.67 -0.65 5.96
C ARG A 154 -5.73 -1.62 5.25
N TYR A 155 -5.10 -1.17 4.17
CA TYR A 155 -4.10 -1.96 3.46
C TYR A 155 -2.84 -2.19 4.32
N CYS A 156 -2.37 -1.16 5.02
CA CYS A 156 -1.29 -1.27 5.99
C CYS A 156 -1.61 -2.27 7.11
N ASP A 157 -2.81 -2.23 7.68
CA ASP A 157 -3.26 -3.19 8.69
C ASP A 157 -3.27 -4.63 8.17
N MET A 158 -3.83 -4.82 6.98
CA MET A 158 -3.98 -6.14 6.37
C MET A 158 -2.62 -6.78 6.07
N TYR A 159 -1.69 -6.01 5.51
CA TYR A 159 -0.42 -6.52 5.02
C TYR A 159 0.76 -6.20 5.94
N GLY A 160 0.55 -5.62 7.13
CA GLY A 160 1.60 -5.25 8.08
C GLY A 160 2.60 -4.23 7.53
N ILE A 161 2.14 -3.34 6.64
CA ILE A 161 2.99 -2.32 6.01
C ILE A 161 3.00 -1.09 6.93
N PRO A 162 4.16 -0.49 7.22
CA PRO A 162 4.19 0.73 8.01
C PRO A 162 3.34 1.83 7.40
N TYR A 163 2.54 2.50 8.22
CA TYR A 163 1.64 3.55 7.73
C TYR A 163 2.35 4.75 7.13
N ASP A 164 3.58 4.99 7.57
CA ASP A 164 4.50 6.03 7.08
C ASP A 164 5.37 5.54 5.91
N PHE A 165 5.12 4.34 5.37
CA PHE A 165 5.82 3.86 4.18
C PHE A 165 5.60 4.82 3.01
N LEU A 166 6.70 5.23 2.37
CA LEU A 166 6.76 6.27 1.34
C LEU A 166 6.29 7.66 1.79
N CYS A 167 6.45 7.99 3.08
CA CYS A 167 6.35 9.38 3.54
C CYS A 167 7.40 10.29 2.90
N GLU A 168 7.26 11.60 3.10
CA GLU A 168 8.14 12.60 2.48
C GLU A 168 9.63 12.35 2.76
N ASP A 169 10.01 12.04 4.00
CA ASP A 169 11.41 11.78 4.35
C ASP A 169 11.96 10.50 3.70
N GLN A 170 11.14 9.45 3.59
CA GLN A 170 11.52 8.24 2.87
C GLN A 170 11.65 8.52 1.37
N ILE A 171 10.78 9.34 0.78
CA ILE A 171 10.90 9.78 -0.61
C ILE A 171 12.16 10.63 -0.82
N ARG A 172 12.52 11.51 0.12
CA ARG A 172 13.78 12.27 0.06
C ARG A 172 14.99 11.34 0.12
N LEU A 173 14.99 10.37 1.03
CA LEU A 173 16.03 9.35 1.14
C LEU A 173 16.17 8.51 -0.12
N LEU A 174 15.06 8.05 -0.68
CA LEU A 174 15.00 7.35 -1.95
C LEU A 174 15.65 8.19 -3.07
N ARG A 175 15.20 9.43 -3.25
CA ARG A 175 15.65 10.31 -4.34
C ARG A 175 17.11 10.73 -4.25
N LEU A 176 17.69 10.68 -3.06
CA LEU A 176 19.11 10.90 -2.84
C LEU A 176 19.95 9.76 -3.42
N GLY A 177 19.46 8.52 -3.33
CA GLY A 177 20.14 7.32 -3.82
C GLY A 177 19.93 7.02 -5.31
N LEU A 178 19.08 7.77 -6.00
CA LEU A 178 18.84 7.59 -7.43
C LEU A 178 20.04 8.06 -8.28
N PRO A 179 20.32 7.40 -9.42
CA PRO A 179 21.38 7.81 -10.32
C PRO A 179 21.16 9.21 -10.87
N ARG A 180 22.25 9.94 -11.05
CA ARG A 180 22.27 11.28 -11.62
C ARG A 180 23.28 11.39 -12.75
N SER A 181 22.93 12.20 -13.75
CA SER A 181 23.85 12.62 -14.80
C SER A 181 24.91 13.57 -14.25
N ASN A 182 25.91 13.88 -15.06
CA ASN A 182 26.95 14.85 -14.71
C ASN A 182 26.38 16.25 -14.40
N ASP A 183 25.22 16.58 -14.94
CA ASP A 183 24.50 17.84 -14.70
C ASP A 183 23.61 17.78 -13.43
N GLY A 184 23.68 16.68 -12.67
CA GLY A 184 22.92 16.48 -11.42
C GLY A 184 21.46 16.09 -11.60
N GLN A 185 20.99 15.93 -12.85
CA GLN A 185 19.62 15.51 -13.16
C GLN A 185 19.45 14.00 -12.95
N LEU A 186 18.24 13.56 -12.58
CA LEU A 186 17.96 12.13 -12.45
C LEU A 186 18.06 11.42 -13.80
N CYS A 187 18.70 10.25 -13.83
CA CYS A 187 18.80 9.41 -15.02
C CYS A 187 18.54 7.93 -14.70
N GLY A 188 17.92 7.22 -15.65
CA GLY A 188 17.81 5.76 -15.65
C GLY A 188 19.02 5.17 -16.35
N LYS A 189 19.78 4.34 -15.63
CA LYS A 189 20.90 3.56 -16.19
C LYS A 189 20.42 2.27 -16.85
#